data_AF-A0A3C1ACC9-F1
#
_entry.id   AF-A0A3C1ACC9-F1
#
_cell.length_a   1.000
_cell.length_b   1.000
_cell.length_c   1.000
_cell.angle_alpha   90.00
_cell.angle_beta   90.00
_cell.angle_gamma   90.00
#
_symmetry.space_group_name_H-M   'P 1'
#
loop_
_entity.id
_entity.type
_entity.pdbx_description
1 polymer ?
#
loop_
_entity_poly.entity_id
_entity_poly.type
_entity_poly.pdbx_seq_one_letter_code
_entity_poly.pdbx_strand_id
1 'polypeptide(L)'
;VLDKTSGLLNQGEVMTYVAAMQIPTYHKLLFISDTAVIPYPDLNQKVAMLKYSVEMAKRFGISKPKVAFIGASEKAGNQSQTAIDASIISKMAQRGQLGEVIVDGPLDIFLATQPESLSIKRINTPIEGDADILIFPPLESCNAFYKGLVRFAGAELAGLIQGTRKPVVLMSRSESENSKFYCLALACLMSNKNR
;
A
#
# COMPACT_ATOMS: atom_id res chain seq x y z
N VAL A 1 14.40 -17.08 3.13
CA VAL A 1 13.31 -16.53 2.29
C VAL A 1 13.74 -16.33 0.84
N LEU A 2 14.88 -15.67 0.58
CA LEU A 2 15.35 -15.32 -0.77
C LEU A 2 16.19 -16.40 -1.48
N ASP A 3 16.37 -17.57 -0.87
CA ASP A 3 17.14 -18.64 -1.48
C ASP A 3 16.49 -19.11 -2.80
N LYS A 4 17.30 -19.29 -3.85
CA LYS A 4 16.80 -19.57 -5.21
C LYS A 4 16.24 -20.98 -5.37
N THR A 5 16.68 -21.94 -4.55
CA THR A 5 16.32 -23.36 -4.69
C THR A 5 15.31 -23.79 -3.63
N SER A 6 15.48 -23.34 -2.37
CA SER A 6 14.65 -23.71 -1.23
C SER A 6 13.91 -22.52 -0.58
N GLY A 7 14.00 -21.32 -1.15
CA GLY A 7 13.38 -20.12 -0.60
C GLY A 7 11.85 -20.10 -0.72
N LEU A 8 11.26 -19.00 -0.27
CA LEU A 8 9.81 -18.79 -0.28
C LEU A 8 9.37 -17.78 -1.34
N LEU A 9 10.27 -16.92 -1.83
CA LEU A 9 9.96 -15.99 -2.91
C LEU A 9 9.71 -16.79 -4.19
N ASN A 10 8.60 -16.53 -4.86
CA ASN A 10 8.30 -17.14 -6.15
C ASN A 10 9.29 -16.62 -7.21
N GLN A 11 9.71 -17.50 -8.12
CA GLN A 11 10.62 -17.11 -9.19
C GLN A 11 9.97 -16.03 -10.07
N GLY A 12 10.65 -14.89 -10.23
CA GLY A 12 10.18 -13.76 -11.02
C GLY A 12 9.20 -12.82 -10.31
N GLU A 13 8.77 -13.13 -9.08
CA GLU A 13 7.91 -12.24 -8.28
C GLU A 13 8.72 -11.20 -7.50
N VAL A 14 8.07 -10.08 -7.21
CA VAL A 14 8.64 -8.99 -6.41
C VAL A 14 8.38 -9.26 -4.93
N MET A 15 9.41 -9.13 -4.09
CA MET A 15 9.23 -9.13 -2.64
C MET A 15 8.98 -7.71 -2.15
N THR A 16 7.91 -7.49 -1.38
CA THR A 16 7.56 -6.19 -0.80
C THR A 16 6.88 -6.37 0.56
N TYR A 17 6.74 -5.30 1.34
CA TYR A 17 5.94 -5.29 2.55
C TYR A 17 4.61 -4.57 2.34
N VAL A 18 3.51 -5.21 2.74
CA VAL A 18 2.17 -4.60 2.75
C VAL A 18 1.64 -4.65 4.17
N ALA A 19 1.08 -3.53 4.63
CA ALA A 19 0.48 -3.43 5.94
C ALA A 19 -0.94 -2.87 5.91
N ALA A 20 -1.79 -3.35 6.81
CA ALA A 20 -3.04 -2.74 7.19
C ALA A 20 -2.82 -1.92 8.48
N MET A 21 -3.26 -0.67 8.47
CA MET A 21 -3.17 0.23 9.62
C MET A 21 -4.55 0.60 10.14
N GLN A 22 -4.71 0.52 11.45
CA GLN A 22 -5.82 1.14 12.15
C GLN A 22 -5.33 2.48 12.71
N ILE A 23 -5.92 3.58 12.23
CA ILE A 23 -5.56 4.94 12.63
C ILE A 23 -6.79 5.55 13.32
N PRO A 24 -6.71 6.00 14.58
CA PRO A 24 -7.88 6.48 15.32
C PRO A 24 -8.68 7.60 14.61
N THR A 25 -8.02 8.41 13.81
CA THR A 25 -8.61 9.54 13.08
C THR A 25 -9.03 9.21 11.65
N TYR A 26 -8.89 7.96 11.19
CA TYR A 26 -9.36 7.53 9.88
C TYR A 26 -10.48 6.50 10.04
N HIS A 27 -11.55 6.67 9.27
CA HIS A 27 -12.82 5.97 9.49
C HIS A 27 -12.81 4.47 9.10
N LYS A 28 -11.73 3.99 8.49
CA LYS A 28 -11.53 2.62 8.02
C LYS A 28 -10.06 2.20 8.14
N LEU A 29 -9.77 0.93 7.87
CA LEU A 29 -8.38 0.47 7.74
C LEU A 29 -7.72 1.12 6.52
N LEU A 30 -6.47 1.54 6.69
CA LEU A 30 -5.65 2.10 5.62
C LEU A 30 -4.50 1.15 5.31
N PHE A 31 -4.44 0.68 4.06
CA PHE A 31 -3.38 -0.20 3.61
C PHE A 31 -2.22 0.60 3.05
N ILE A 32 -0.98 0.22 3.35
CA ILE A 32 0.20 0.94 2.88
C ILE A 32 1.29 -0.01 2.36
N SER A 33 2.06 0.47 1.39
CA SER A 33 3.26 -0.23 0.88
C SER A 33 4.25 0.77 0.26
N ASP A 34 5.58 0.62 0.40
CA ASP A 34 6.36 -0.44 1.06
C ASP A 34 7.04 0.13 2.30
N THR A 35 6.88 -0.52 3.45
CA THR A 35 7.40 -0.02 4.73
C THR A 35 8.82 -0.51 5.06
N ALA A 36 9.35 -1.53 4.37
CA ALA A 36 10.52 -2.28 4.86
C ALA A 36 11.42 -2.98 3.82
N VAL A 37 11.01 -3.18 2.56
CA VAL A 37 11.75 -4.04 1.62
C VAL A 37 12.42 -3.30 0.47
N ILE A 38 11.68 -2.49 -0.29
CA ILE A 38 12.17 -1.88 -1.54
C ILE A 38 12.48 -0.39 -1.34
N PRO A 39 13.76 0.04 -1.24
CA PRO A 39 14.11 1.45 -0.98
C PRO A 39 13.58 2.42 -2.04
N TYR A 40 13.85 2.10 -3.31
CA TYR A 40 13.47 2.92 -4.47
C TYR A 40 12.76 2.04 -5.50
N PRO A 41 11.45 1.80 -5.36
CA PRO A 41 10.72 0.91 -6.24
C PRO A 41 10.64 1.47 -7.66
N ASP A 42 10.96 0.63 -8.64
CA ASP A 42 10.70 0.89 -10.06
C ASP A 42 9.21 0.71 -10.40
N LEU A 43 8.85 0.95 -11.67
CA LEU A 43 7.47 0.83 -12.15
C LEU A 43 6.87 -0.57 -11.92
N ASN A 44 7.63 -1.63 -12.20
CA ASN A 44 7.16 -3.02 -12.06
C ASN A 44 6.98 -3.38 -10.59
N GLN A 45 7.89 -2.92 -9.74
CA GLN A 45 7.81 -3.08 -8.29
C GLN A 45 6.60 -2.34 -7.72
N LYS A 46 6.32 -1.12 -8.17
CA LYS A 46 5.09 -0.37 -7.80
C LYS A 46 3.82 -1.08 -8.23
N VAL A 47 3.80 -1.68 -9.41
CA VAL A 47 2.67 -2.51 -9.86
C VAL A 47 2.49 -3.73 -8.95
N ALA A 48 3.59 -4.38 -8.52
CA ALA A 48 3.50 -5.50 -7.58
C ALA A 48 3.01 -5.06 -6.18
N MET A 49 3.56 -3.97 -5.64
CA MET A 49 3.10 -3.34 -4.39
C MET A 49 1.59 -3.08 -4.42
N LEU A 50 1.10 -2.47 -5.50
CA LEU A 50 -0.34 -2.25 -5.71
C LEU A 50 -1.12 -3.57 -5.72
N LYS A 51 -0.70 -4.54 -6.54
CA LYS A 51 -1.42 -5.82 -6.70
C LYS A 51 -1.55 -6.57 -5.38
N TYR A 52 -0.46 -6.68 -4.61
CA TYR A 52 -0.52 -7.35 -3.31
C TYR A 52 -1.32 -6.57 -2.28
N SER A 53 -1.29 -5.23 -2.32
CA SER A 53 -2.12 -4.39 -1.46
C SER A 53 -3.61 -4.53 -1.78
N VAL A 54 -3.97 -4.59 -3.08
CA VAL A 54 -5.34 -4.85 -3.54
C VAL A 54 -5.80 -6.24 -3.15
N GLU A 55 -4.95 -7.27 -3.30
CA GLU A 55 -5.28 -8.63 -2.84
C GLU A 55 -5.56 -8.66 -1.34
N MET A 56 -4.72 -7.99 -0.54
CA MET A 56 -4.93 -7.88 0.90
C MET A 56 -6.24 -7.15 1.22
N ALA A 57 -6.49 -5.97 0.65
CA ALA A 57 -7.73 -5.21 0.86
C ALA A 57 -8.99 -6.04 0.50
N LYS A 58 -8.94 -6.81 -0.58
CA LYS A 58 -10.03 -7.73 -0.96
C LYS A 58 -10.28 -8.82 0.06
N ARG A 59 -9.24 -9.33 0.73
CA ARG A 59 -9.37 -10.30 1.84
C ARG A 59 -10.06 -9.71 3.07
N PHE A 60 -9.99 -8.39 3.23
CA PHE A 60 -10.75 -7.64 4.23
C PHE A 60 -12.16 -7.24 3.75
N GLY A 61 -12.60 -7.71 2.57
CA GLY A 61 -13.95 -7.47 2.05
C GLY A 61 -14.11 -6.23 1.18
N ILE A 62 -13.02 -5.53 0.84
CA ILE A 62 -13.07 -4.34 -0.04
C ILE A 62 -13.04 -4.82 -1.50
N SER A 63 -14.21 -4.92 -2.13
CA SER A 63 -14.35 -5.49 -3.48
C SER A 63 -13.65 -4.69 -4.57
N LYS A 64 -13.72 -3.35 -4.49
CA LYS A 64 -13.12 -2.41 -5.45
C LYS A 64 -12.28 -1.35 -4.73
N PRO A 65 -11.04 -1.70 -4.31
CA PRO A 65 -10.20 -0.78 -3.55
C PRO A 65 -9.84 0.49 -4.32
N LYS A 66 -9.78 1.61 -3.61
CA LYS A 66 -9.25 2.91 -4.05
C LYS A 66 -7.78 3.02 -3.67
N VAL A 67 -6.89 3.08 -4.66
CA VAL A 67 -5.43 3.15 -4.50
C VAL A 67 -4.92 4.54 -4.88
N ALA A 68 -4.30 5.24 -3.94
CA ALA A 68 -3.64 6.51 -4.17
C ALA A 68 -2.11 6.32 -4.23
N PHE A 69 -1.48 6.78 -5.31
CA PHE A 69 -0.03 6.94 -5.36
C PHE A 69 0.36 8.27 -4.72
N ILE A 70 1.14 8.20 -3.64
CA ILE A 70 1.50 9.37 -2.85
C ILE A 70 2.61 10.16 -3.55
N GLY A 71 2.44 11.48 -3.61
CA GLY A 71 3.44 12.41 -4.14
C GLY A 71 3.38 13.77 -3.45
N ALA A 72 4.48 14.52 -3.54
CA ALA A 72 4.57 15.88 -2.99
C ALA A 72 3.96 16.96 -3.89
N SER A 73 3.53 16.58 -5.10
CA SER A 73 2.83 17.46 -6.03
C SER A 73 1.63 16.73 -6.61
N GLU A 74 0.57 17.49 -6.82
CA GLU A 74 -0.69 17.02 -7.40
C GLU A 74 -0.71 17.17 -8.93
N LYS A 75 0.38 17.68 -9.52
CA LYS A 75 0.50 17.83 -10.97
C LYS A 75 0.88 16.50 -11.60
N ALA A 76 -0.05 15.92 -12.35
CA ALA A 76 0.26 14.82 -13.27
C ALA A 76 1.26 15.27 -14.36
N GLY A 77 1.94 14.30 -14.97
CA GLY A 77 2.88 14.53 -16.07
C GLY A 77 4.33 14.21 -15.71
N ASN A 78 5.27 14.93 -16.32
CA ASN A 78 6.71 14.63 -16.29
C ASN A 78 7.50 15.36 -15.19
N GLN A 79 6.81 15.91 -14.19
CA GLN A 79 7.43 16.74 -13.15
C GLN A 79 8.25 15.92 -12.14
N SER A 80 7.97 14.63 -12.02
CA SER A 80 8.72 13.69 -11.20
C SER A 80 8.50 12.25 -11.68
N GLN A 81 9.40 11.34 -11.30
CA GLN A 81 9.21 9.91 -11.59
C GLN A 81 7.93 9.36 -10.95
N THR A 82 7.59 9.84 -9.75
CA THR A 82 6.33 9.49 -9.08
C THR A 82 5.11 9.87 -9.92
N ALA A 83 5.11 11.07 -10.50
CA ALA A 83 4.01 11.53 -11.34
C ALA A 83 3.88 10.71 -12.62
N ILE A 84 5.00 10.35 -13.24
CA ILE A 84 5.06 9.49 -14.42
C ILE A 84 4.52 8.09 -14.09
N ASP A 85 5.04 7.45 -13.06
CA ASP A 85 4.66 6.08 -12.68
C ASP A 85 3.18 6.01 -12.30
N ALA A 86 2.70 6.97 -11.49
CA ALA A 86 1.29 7.05 -11.12
C ALA A 86 0.41 7.22 -12.36
N SER A 87 0.77 8.10 -13.30
CA SER A 87 0.02 8.31 -14.54
C SER A 87 -0.07 7.02 -15.39
N ILE A 88 1.04 6.27 -15.50
CA ILE A 88 1.09 5.00 -16.23
C ILE A 88 0.20 3.96 -15.55
N ILE A 89 0.35 3.76 -14.24
CA ILE A 89 -0.37 2.73 -13.49
C ILE A 89 -1.86 3.04 -13.43
N SER A 90 -2.25 4.31 -13.22
CA SER A 90 -3.65 4.76 -13.31
C SER A 90 -4.25 4.45 -14.68
N LYS A 91 -3.48 4.65 -15.77
CA LYS A 91 -3.96 4.29 -17.10
C LYS A 91 -4.09 2.77 -17.30
N MET A 92 -3.19 1.98 -16.73
CA MET A 92 -3.28 0.51 -16.73
C MET A 92 -4.56 0.04 -16.01
N ALA A 93 -4.88 0.64 -14.86
CA ALA A 93 -6.11 0.36 -14.11
C ALA A 93 -7.37 0.69 -14.91
N GLN A 94 -7.42 1.89 -15.52
CA GLN A 94 -8.55 2.31 -16.37
C GLN A 94 -8.76 1.36 -17.58
N ARG A 95 -7.69 0.73 -18.06
CA ARG A 95 -7.74 -0.27 -19.14
C ARG A 95 -8.06 -1.68 -18.66
N GLY A 96 -8.33 -1.88 -17.37
CA GLY A 96 -8.66 -3.17 -16.77
C GLY A 96 -7.47 -4.11 -16.54
N GLN A 97 -6.24 -3.67 -16.76
CA GLN A 97 -5.04 -4.52 -16.64
C GLN A 97 -4.71 -4.91 -15.19
N LEU A 98 -5.27 -4.19 -14.22
CA LEU A 98 -5.07 -4.40 -12.79
C LEU A 98 -6.32 -4.95 -12.09
N GLY A 99 -7.32 -5.40 -12.86
CA GLY A 99 -8.59 -5.90 -12.36
C GLY A 99 -9.51 -4.79 -11.84
N GLU A 100 -10.48 -5.15 -10.99
CA GLU A 100 -11.38 -4.19 -10.35
C GLU A 100 -10.65 -3.44 -9.23
N VAL A 101 -10.17 -2.24 -9.58
CA VAL A 101 -9.47 -1.31 -8.70
C VAL A 101 -9.65 0.12 -9.25
N ILE A 102 -9.72 1.11 -8.36
CA ILE A 102 -9.64 2.53 -8.72
C ILE A 102 -8.24 2.99 -8.36
N VAL A 103 -7.52 3.62 -9.30
CA VAL A 103 -6.16 4.07 -9.09
C VAL A 103 -6.02 5.51 -9.56
N ASP A 104 -5.43 6.35 -8.73
CA ASP A 104 -5.04 7.69 -9.13
C ASP A 104 -3.75 8.16 -8.44
N GLY A 105 -3.14 9.20 -9.01
CA GLY A 105 -1.97 9.86 -8.47
C GLY A 105 -1.18 10.65 -9.53
N PRO A 106 -0.22 11.48 -9.09
CA PRO A 106 0.22 11.64 -7.71
C PRO A 106 -0.77 12.47 -6.87
N LEU A 107 -1.04 12.04 -5.64
CA LEU A 107 -1.85 12.76 -4.66
C LEU A 107 -1.04 12.99 -3.39
N ASP A 108 -1.23 14.12 -2.73
CA ASP A 108 -0.77 14.25 -1.36
C ASP A 108 -1.70 13.47 -0.40
N ILE A 109 -1.29 13.31 0.85
CA ILE A 109 -2.08 12.55 1.84
C ILE A 109 -3.46 13.17 2.01
N PHE A 110 -3.59 14.50 2.03
CA PHE A 110 -4.88 15.17 2.20
C PHE A 110 -5.87 14.86 1.08
N LEU A 111 -5.46 14.89 -0.19
CA LEU A 111 -6.34 14.53 -1.29
C LEU A 111 -6.63 13.03 -1.36
N ALA A 112 -5.74 12.20 -0.81
CA ALA A 112 -5.96 10.76 -0.72
C ALA A 112 -6.95 10.38 0.39
N THR A 113 -7.01 11.13 1.50
CA THR A 113 -7.72 10.68 2.73
C THR A 113 -8.68 11.71 3.34
N GLN A 114 -8.86 12.88 2.73
CA GLN A 114 -9.77 13.90 3.23
C GLN A 114 -10.62 14.51 2.09
N PRO A 115 -11.94 14.19 2.02
CA PRO A 115 -12.82 14.68 0.96
C PRO A 115 -12.89 16.20 0.84
N GLU A 116 -12.82 16.94 1.95
CA GLU A 116 -12.90 18.40 1.94
C GLU A 116 -11.74 19.04 1.17
N SER A 117 -10.58 18.38 1.16
CA SER A 117 -9.36 18.85 0.48
C SER A 117 -9.52 18.98 -1.03
N LEU A 118 -10.41 18.19 -1.64
CA LEU A 118 -10.72 18.25 -3.06
C LEU A 118 -11.25 19.64 -3.45
N SER A 119 -12.16 20.17 -2.64
CA SER A 119 -12.78 21.48 -2.89
C SER A 119 -11.82 22.63 -2.61
N ILE A 120 -11.02 22.52 -1.55
CA ILE A 120 -10.00 23.51 -1.15
C ILE A 120 -8.94 23.65 -2.24
N LYS A 121 -8.43 22.52 -2.74
CA LYS A 121 -7.37 22.49 -3.75
C LYS A 121 -7.88 22.54 -5.19
N ARG A 122 -9.20 22.37 -5.39
CA ARG A 122 -9.87 22.30 -6.69
C ARG A 122 -9.32 21.19 -7.58
N ILE A 123 -9.11 20.02 -6.99
CA ILE A 123 -8.60 18.83 -7.67
C ILE A 123 -9.66 17.75 -7.63
N ASN A 124 -10.00 17.25 -8.82
CA ASN A 124 -10.92 16.13 -8.98
C ASN A 124 -10.10 14.85 -9.13
N THR A 125 -10.40 13.85 -8.31
CA THR A 125 -9.80 12.52 -8.38
C THR A 125 -10.89 11.47 -8.11
N PRO A 126 -10.88 10.31 -8.79
CA PRO A 126 -11.79 9.21 -8.49
C PRO A 126 -11.54 8.56 -7.11
N ILE A 127 -10.48 8.96 -6.39
CA ILE A 127 -10.24 8.53 -5.01
C ILE A 127 -11.19 9.23 -4.03
N GLU A 128 -11.61 10.45 -4.35
CA GLU A 128 -12.58 11.23 -3.57
C GLU A 128 -12.16 11.50 -2.11
N GLY A 129 -10.86 11.53 -1.81
CA GLY A 129 -10.38 11.69 -0.43
C GLY A 129 -10.69 10.49 0.46
N ASP A 130 -10.88 9.31 -0.13
CA ASP A 130 -11.36 8.12 0.57
C ASP A 130 -10.53 6.88 0.16
N ALA A 131 -9.21 7.00 0.11
CA ALA A 131 -8.32 5.91 -0.25
C ALA A 131 -8.43 4.71 0.72
N ASP A 132 -8.40 3.50 0.16
CA ASP A 132 -8.20 2.27 0.92
C ASP A 132 -6.70 1.95 1.01
N ILE A 133 -5.94 2.23 -0.06
CA ILE A 133 -4.52 1.86 -0.19
C ILE A 133 -3.70 3.09 -0.55
N LEU A 134 -2.56 3.28 0.13
CA LEU A 134 -1.55 4.27 -0.23
C LEU A 134 -0.26 3.58 -0.70
N ILE A 135 0.21 3.95 -1.89
CA ILE A 135 1.49 3.48 -2.43
C ILE A 135 2.49 4.63 -2.39
N PHE A 136 3.55 4.46 -1.60
CA PHE A 136 4.55 5.48 -1.37
C PHE A 136 5.69 5.40 -2.41
N PRO A 137 6.33 6.53 -2.77
CA PRO A 137 7.33 6.55 -3.83
C PRO A 137 8.69 5.95 -3.39
N PRO A 138 9.33 6.40 -2.29
CA PRO A 138 10.42 5.63 -1.67
C PRO A 138 10.01 5.06 -0.30
N LEU A 139 10.72 4.02 0.13
CA LEU A 139 10.51 3.34 1.41
C LEU A 139 10.59 4.30 2.60
N GLU A 140 11.52 5.24 2.58
CA GLU A 140 11.75 6.18 3.68
C GLU A 140 10.50 7.01 3.99
N SER A 141 9.74 7.39 2.95
CA SER A 141 8.51 8.15 3.12
C SER A 141 7.41 7.31 3.77
N CYS A 142 7.25 6.06 3.35
CA CYS A 142 6.30 5.11 3.95
C CYS A 142 6.70 4.76 5.40
N ASN A 143 8.00 4.52 5.62
CA ASN A 143 8.57 4.12 6.90
C ASN A 143 8.40 5.22 7.95
N ALA A 144 8.73 6.46 7.58
CA ALA A 144 8.52 7.62 8.44
C ALA A 144 7.03 7.84 8.72
N PHE A 145 6.17 7.71 7.70
CA PHE A 145 4.72 7.86 7.83
C PHE A 145 4.13 6.89 8.85
N TYR A 146 4.31 5.57 8.68
CA TYR A 146 3.67 4.60 9.58
C TYR A 146 4.23 4.69 10.99
N LYS A 147 5.55 4.87 11.15
CA LYS A 147 6.17 5.02 12.48
C LYS A 147 5.70 6.30 13.17
N GLY A 148 5.54 7.39 12.42
CA GLY A 148 4.97 8.63 12.92
C GLY A 148 3.55 8.43 13.44
N LEU A 149 2.70 7.72 12.70
CA LEU A 149 1.33 7.42 13.12
C LEU A 149 1.29 6.50 14.35
N VAL A 150 2.10 5.45 14.39
CA VAL A 150 2.20 4.57 15.57
C VAL A 150 2.67 5.37 16.79
N ARG A 151 3.69 6.22 16.63
CA ARG A 151 4.30 6.96 17.73
C ARG A 151 3.45 8.12 18.23
N PHE A 152 2.82 8.88 17.33
CA PHE A 152 2.21 10.16 17.63
C PHE A 152 0.68 10.17 17.47
N ALA A 153 0.10 9.21 16.76
CA ALA A 153 -1.34 9.15 16.51
C ALA A 153 -2.01 7.89 17.11
N GLY A 154 -1.28 7.07 17.86
CA GLY A 154 -1.83 5.86 18.48
C GLY A 154 -2.29 4.81 17.46
N ALA A 155 -1.71 4.81 16.26
CA ALA A 155 -2.06 3.84 15.24
C ALA A 155 -1.50 2.45 15.59
N GLU A 156 -2.22 1.41 15.17
CA GLU A 156 -1.76 0.03 15.21
C GLU A 156 -1.61 -0.53 13.79
N LEU A 157 -0.76 -1.55 13.65
CA LEU A 157 -0.29 -2.07 12.36
C LEU A 157 -0.36 -3.60 12.37
N ALA A 158 -0.78 -4.17 11.25
CA ALA A 158 -0.56 -5.57 10.89
C ALA A 158 0.06 -5.64 9.50
N GLY A 159 1.17 -6.35 9.31
CA GLY A 159 1.82 -6.41 8.00
C GLY A 159 2.57 -7.70 7.73
N LEU A 160 2.82 -7.93 6.44
CA LEU A 160 3.45 -9.15 5.93
C LEU A 160 4.34 -8.84 4.74
N ILE A 161 5.37 -9.67 4.57
CA ILE A 161 6.09 -9.78 3.30
C ILE A 161 5.19 -10.51 2.29
N GLN A 162 5.05 -9.89 1.11
CA GLN A 162 4.30 -10.39 -0.04
C GLN A 162 5.23 -10.85 -1.17
N GLY A 163 4.67 -11.53 -2.16
CA GLY A 163 5.42 -12.18 -3.27
C GLY A 163 5.92 -13.60 -2.94
N THR A 164 5.71 -14.05 -1.70
CA THR A 164 6.15 -15.37 -1.22
C THR A 164 5.03 -16.42 -1.30
N ARG A 165 5.40 -17.71 -1.34
CA ARG A 165 4.44 -18.85 -1.37
C ARG A 165 3.65 -19.04 -0.07
N LYS A 166 4.16 -18.49 1.03
CA LYS A 166 3.60 -18.61 2.37
C LYS A 166 3.74 -17.25 3.04
N PRO A 167 2.77 -16.81 3.86
CA PRO A 167 2.90 -15.57 4.62
C PRO A 167 4.20 -15.55 5.42
N VAL A 168 4.95 -14.45 5.30
CA VAL A 168 6.18 -14.23 6.08
C VAL A 168 5.96 -13.00 6.95
N VAL A 169 5.91 -13.23 8.26
CA VAL A 169 5.82 -12.18 9.28
C VAL A 169 7.22 -11.61 9.50
N LEU A 170 7.37 -10.31 9.26
CA LEU A 170 8.56 -9.54 9.58
C LEU A 170 8.12 -8.33 10.41
N MET A 171 8.76 -8.13 11.56
CA MET A 171 8.34 -7.17 12.58
C MET A 171 9.51 -6.30 13.02
N SER A 172 9.23 -5.02 13.31
CA SER A 172 10.18 -4.18 14.02
C SER A 172 10.27 -4.59 15.50
N ARG A 173 11.47 -4.52 16.07
CA ARG A 173 11.69 -4.76 17.52
C ARG A 173 10.88 -3.81 18.41
N SER A 174 10.50 -2.65 17.89
CA SER A 174 9.75 -1.61 18.59
C SER A 174 8.24 -1.74 18.49
N GLU A 175 7.72 -2.77 17.80
CA GLU A 175 6.27 -2.99 17.66
C GLU A 175 5.63 -3.54 18.94
N SER A 176 4.38 -3.13 19.19
CA SER A 176 3.59 -3.54 20.35
C SER A 176 3.23 -5.04 20.30
N GLU A 177 2.85 -5.61 21.44
CA GLU A 177 2.35 -6.98 21.52
C GLU A 177 1.09 -7.18 20.66
N ASN A 178 0.19 -6.20 20.65
CA ASN A 178 -0.98 -6.18 19.76
C ASN A 178 -0.58 -6.26 18.29
N SER A 179 0.38 -5.44 17.85
CA SER A 179 0.83 -5.45 16.45
C SER A 179 1.39 -6.82 16.05
N LYS A 180 2.14 -7.48 16.95
CA LYS A 180 2.63 -8.86 16.73
C LYS A 180 1.47 -9.85 16.59
N PHE A 181 0.48 -9.76 17.49
CA PHE A 181 -0.73 -10.60 17.42
C PHE A 181 -1.50 -10.37 16.10
N TYR A 182 -1.67 -9.11 15.69
CA TYR A 182 -2.37 -8.80 14.44
C TYR A 182 -1.61 -9.28 13.21
N CYS A 183 -0.28 -9.20 13.18
CA CYS A 183 0.54 -9.76 12.11
C CYS A 183 0.32 -11.28 11.98
N LEU A 184 0.19 -12.01 13.10
CA LEU A 184 -0.13 -13.44 13.09
C LEU A 184 -1.56 -13.70 12.59
N ALA A 185 -2.54 -12.93 13.06
CA ALA A 185 -3.93 -13.04 12.58
C ALA A 185 -4.03 -12.75 11.07
N LEU A 186 -3.33 -11.72 10.60
CA LEU A 186 -3.23 -11.38 9.18
C LEU A 186 -2.56 -12.51 8.38
N ALA A 187 -1.51 -13.15 8.92
CA ALA A 187 -0.90 -14.31 8.29
C ALA A 187 -1.90 -15.47 8.12
N CYS A 188 -2.73 -15.75 9.13
CA CYS A 188 -3.79 -16.75 9.02
C CYS A 188 -4.81 -16.37 7.94
N LEU A 189 -5.30 -15.13 7.90
CA LEU A 189 -6.23 -14.62 6.89
C LEU A 189 -5.66 -14.78 5.47
N MET A 190 -4.38 -14.42 5.29
CA MET A 190 -3.72 -14.47 3.98
C MET A 190 -3.26 -15.89 3.58
N SER A 191 -3.21 -16.84 4.52
CA SER A 191 -2.80 -18.22 4.24
C SER A 191 -3.85 -19.03 3.46
N ASN A 192 -5.14 -18.67 3.61
CA ASN A 192 -6.27 -19.35 2.98
C ASN A 192 -6.46 -18.92 1.51
N LYS A 193 -5.43 -19.13 0.69
CA LYS A 193 -5.61 -19.18 -0.76
C LYS A 193 -6.36 -20.48 -1.08
N ASN A 194 -7.70 -20.41 -1.17
CA ASN A 194 -8.45 -21.34 -1.99
C ASN A 194 -7.78 -21.29 -3.38
N ARG A 195 -7.02 -22.33 -3.68
CA ARG A 195 -6.52 -22.62 -5.02
C ARG A 195 -7.67 -23.22 -5.83
#